data_AF-A0A2H0AUR3-F1
#
_entry.id   AF-A0A2H0AUR3-F1
#
_cell.length_a   1.000
_cell.length_b   1.000
_cell.length_c   1.000
_cell.angle_alpha   90.00
_cell.angle_beta   90.00
_cell.angle_gamma   90.00
#
_symmetry.space_group_name_H-M   'P 1'
#
loop_
_entity.id
_entity.type
_entity.pdbx_description
1 polymer ?
#
loop_
_entity_poly.entity_id
_entity_poly.type
_entity_poly.pdbx_seq_one_letter_code
_entity_poly.pdbx_strand_id
1 'polypeptide(L)'
;MVTTLYLPTKIIFGSGCVARLGAEVRRLGKRAVLVTGSHSARQTGLLDKVTRDLENNGLEVCIFDKVVSNPRASTVDEGARLVCQKGVDLIIGLGGGSAMDTAKCMALASSGDKPIWDYYIGARDIEVVEPLLPLVLVPTVAASGSEA
;
A
#
# COMPACT_ATOMS: atom_id res chain seq x y z
N MET A 1 -19.15 29.16 14.67
CA MET A 1 -17.98 28.27 14.49
C MET A 1 -18.34 27.27 13.41
N VAL A 2 -17.56 27.15 12.35
CA VAL A 2 -17.76 26.15 11.29
C VAL A 2 -16.58 25.19 11.34
N THR A 3 -16.85 23.90 11.42
CA THR A 3 -15.84 22.83 11.46
C THR A 3 -16.08 21.91 10.27
N THR A 4 -15.02 21.63 9.50
CA THR A 4 -15.06 20.72 8.35
C THR A 4 -14.29 19.44 8.68
N LEU A 5 -14.92 18.29 8.46
CA LEU A 5 -14.30 16.96 8.51
C LEU A 5 -14.21 16.41 7.08
N TYR A 6 -13.02 16.08 6.61
CA TYR A 6 -12.78 15.48 5.30
C TYR A 6 -12.06 14.14 5.48
N LEU A 7 -12.70 13.06 5.04
CA LEU A 7 -12.19 11.70 5.11
C LEU A 7 -12.52 10.96 3.80
N PRO A 8 -11.64 11.04 2.79
CA PRO A 8 -11.88 10.40 1.48
C PRO A 8 -11.75 8.87 1.54
N THR A 9 -11.22 8.34 2.64
CA THR A 9 -10.92 6.93 2.84
C THR A 9 -12.18 6.12 3.17
N LYS A 10 -12.48 5.07 2.36
CA LYS A 10 -13.52 4.07 2.68
C LYS A 10 -13.01 3.16 3.80
N ILE A 11 -13.60 3.25 4.99
CA ILE A 11 -13.27 2.38 6.13
C ILE A 11 -14.15 1.12 6.09
N ILE A 12 -13.51 -0.06 6.14
CA ILE A 12 -14.18 -1.35 6.32
C ILE A 12 -13.77 -1.90 7.68
N PHE A 13 -14.68 -1.82 8.64
CA PHE A 13 -14.43 -2.16 10.03
C PHE A 13 -15.22 -3.39 10.47
N GLY A 14 -14.61 -4.23 11.31
CA GLY A 14 -15.25 -5.37 11.94
C GLY A 14 -14.32 -6.57 12.07
N SER A 15 -14.65 -7.47 13.01
CA SER A 15 -13.89 -8.71 13.17
C SER A 15 -13.97 -9.55 11.89
N GLY A 16 -12.80 -10.04 11.44
CA GLY A 16 -12.71 -10.90 10.26
C GLY A 16 -12.90 -10.20 8.91
N CYS A 17 -13.02 -8.87 8.84
CA CYS A 17 -13.27 -8.14 7.59
C CYS A 17 -12.20 -8.39 6.51
N VAL A 18 -10.95 -8.67 6.91
CA VAL A 18 -9.84 -9.01 6.01
C VAL A 18 -10.13 -10.22 5.10
N ALA A 19 -11.03 -11.12 5.50
CA ALA A 19 -11.44 -12.26 4.68
C ALA A 19 -12.32 -11.88 3.46
N ARG A 20 -12.65 -10.60 3.32
CA ARG A 20 -13.39 -10.06 2.17
C ARG A 20 -12.51 -9.17 1.29
N LEU A 21 -11.21 -9.06 1.59
CA LEU A 21 -10.32 -8.09 0.95
C LEU A 21 -10.33 -8.26 -0.58
N GLY A 22 -10.12 -9.48 -1.07
CA GLY A 22 -10.12 -9.79 -2.50
C GLY A 22 -11.41 -9.37 -3.20
N ALA A 23 -12.56 -9.65 -2.60
CA ALA A 23 -13.86 -9.26 -3.14
C ALA A 23 -14.04 -7.72 -3.21
N GLU A 24 -13.48 -6.99 -2.26
CA GLU A 24 -13.55 -5.53 -2.21
C GLU A 24 -12.62 -4.86 -3.23
N VAL A 25 -11.44 -5.44 -3.47
CA VAL A 25 -10.36 -4.82 -4.27
C VAL A 25 -10.26 -5.33 -5.71
N ARG A 26 -10.90 -6.45 -6.08
CA ARG A 26 -10.89 -6.98 -7.46
C ARG A 26 -11.41 -6.02 -8.52
N ARG A 27 -12.21 -5.03 -8.11
CA ARG A 27 -12.73 -3.96 -8.99
C ARG A 27 -11.75 -2.78 -9.16
N LEU A 28 -10.67 -2.75 -8.37
CA LEU A 28 -9.67 -1.69 -8.38
C LEU A 28 -8.45 -2.04 -9.24
N GLY A 29 -8.12 -3.33 -9.36
CA GLY A 29 -6.99 -3.79 -10.16
C GLY A 29 -6.98 -5.31 -10.30
N LYS A 30 -6.10 -5.81 -11.18
CA LYS A 30 -5.86 -7.24 -11.43
C LYS A 30 -4.50 -7.71 -10.96
N ARG A 31 -3.53 -6.82 -10.80
CA ARG A 31 -2.14 -7.10 -10.43
C ARG A 31 -1.79 -6.28 -9.19
N ALA A 32 -1.81 -6.93 -8.04
CA ALA A 32 -1.57 -6.31 -6.76
C ALA A 32 -0.13 -6.49 -6.28
N VAL A 33 0.43 -5.45 -5.65
CA VAL A 33 1.60 -5.60 -4.77
C VAL A 33 1.18 -5.57 -3.31
N LEU A 34 1.59 -6.57 -2.54
CA LEU A 34 1.47 -6.60 -1.09
C LEU A 34 2.76 -6.05 -0.46
N VAL A 35 2.66 -4.86 0.12
CA VAL A 35 3.76 -4.16 0.82
C VAL A 35 3.69 -4.50 2.30
N THR A 36 4.72 -5.19 2.81
CA THR A 36 4.78 -5.66 4.20
C THR A 36 6.21 -5.65 4.74
N GLY A 37 6.37 -5.78 6.06
CA GLY A 37 7.65 -6.16 6.65
C GLY A 37 7.95 -7.64 6.48
N SER A 38 9.19 -8.02 6.79
CA SER A 38 9.73 -9.37 6.52
C SER A 38 9.21 -10.49 7.42
N HIS A 39 8.74 -10.17 8.63
CA HIS A 39 8.50 -11.17 9.67
C HIS A 39 7.04 -11.30 10.12
N SER A 40 6.46 -10.23 10.69
CA SER A 40 5.22 -10.34 11.48
C SER A 40 4.03 -10.94 10.73
N ALA A 41 3.69 -10.41 9.55
CA ALA A 41 2.56 -10.91 8.76
C ALA A 41 2.76 -12.36 8.27
N ARG A 42 4.02 -12.76 8.01
CA ARG A 42 4.37 -14.13 7.62
C ARG A 42 4.25 -15.08 8.81
N GLN A 43 4.78 -14.70 9.97
CA GLN A 43 4.76 -15.52 11.18
C GLN A 43 3.34 -15.81 11.68
N THR A 44 2.42 -14.86 11.53
CA THR A 44 1.01 -15.04 11.95
C THR A 44 0.16 -15.79 10.92
N GLY A 45 0.70 -16.11 9.74
CA GLY A 45 -0.06 -16.67 8.62
C GLY A 45 -1.01 -15.68 7.94
N LEU A 46 -0.99 -14.41 8.35
CA LEU A 46 -1.84 -13.36 7.78
C LEU A 46 -1.48 -13.08 6.32
N LEU A 47 -0.18 -13.04 6.00
CA LEU A 47 0.30 -12.85 4.63
C LEU A 47 -0.27 -13.92 3.70
N ASP A 48 -0.14 -15.19 4.08
CA ASP A 48 -0.64 -16.31 3.27
C ASP A 48 -2.16 -16.28 3.12
N LYS A 49 -2.88 -15.93 4.20
CA LYS A 49 -4.34 -15.79 4.17
C LYS A 49 -4.78 -14.69 3.19
N VAL A 50 -4.12 -13.53 3.24
CA VAL A 50 -4.41 -12.38 2.38
C VAL A 50 -4.07 -12.68 0.92
N THR A 51 -2.89 -13.24 0.66
CA THR A 51 -2.47 -13.62 -0.70
C THR A 51 -3.45 -14.60 -1.33
N ARG A 52 -3.86 -15.66 -0.60
CA ARG A 52 -4.85 -16.63 -1.10
C ARG A 52 -6.21 -16.01 -1.36
N ASP A 53 -6.68 -15.11 -0.50
CA ASP A 53 -7.96 -14.42 -0.70
C ASP A 53 -7.95 -13.57 -1.98
N LEU A 54 -6.84 -12.85 -2.23
CA LEU A 54 -6.66 -12.06 -3.46
C LEU A 54 -6.61 -12.96 -4.71
N GLU A 55 -5.82 -14.03 -4.68
CA GLU A 55 -5.70 -14.99 -5.78
C GLU A 55 -7.04 -15.68 -6.10
N ASN A 56 -7.79 -16.10 -5.07
CA ASN A 56 -9.13 -16.69 -5.24
C ASN A 56 -10.14 -15.72 -5.85
N ASN A 57 -9.89 -14.41 -5.73
CA ASN A 57 -10.70 -13.36 -6.36
C ASN A 57 -10.17 -12.93 -7.73
N GLY A 58 -9.17 -13.63 -8.27
CA GLY A 58 -8.65 -13.45 -9.63
C GLY A 58 -7.55 -12.40 -9.77
N LEU A 59 -6.89 -12.02 -8.68
CA LEU A 59 -5.74 -11.11 -8.73
C LEU A 59 -4.43 -11.88 -8.83
N GLU A 60 -3.51 -11.40 -9.66
CA GLU A 60 -2.10 -11.76 -9.60
C GLU A 60 -1.44 -10.94 -8.48
N VAL A 61 -0.70 -11.61 -7.60
CA VAL A 61 -0.14 -10.97 -6.39
C VAL A 61 1.38 -11.09 -6.40
N CYS A 62 2.07 -9.95 -6.27
CA CYS A 62 3.49 -9.91 -5.96
C CYS A 62 3.71 -9.39 -4.53
N ILE A 63 4.73 -9.92 -3.86
CA ILE A 63 5.03 -9.57 -2.46
C ILE A 63 6.27 -8.68 -2.42
N PHE A 64 6.17 -7.57 -1.70
CA PHE A 64 7.28 -6.70 -1.34
C PHE A 64 7.43 -6.69 0.19
N ASP A 65 8.28 -7.59 0.70
CA ASP A 65 8.47 -7.86 2.14
C ASP A 65 9.75 -7.23 2.72
N LYS A 66 10.25 -6.17 2.08
CA LYS A 66 11.50 -5.48 2.44
C LYS A 66 11.33 -4.31 3.42
N VAL A 67 10.10 -4.06 3.89
CA VAL A 67 9.83 -2.91 4.77
C VAL A 67 10.43 -3.12 6.15
N VAL A 68 11.09 -2.08 6.65
CA VAL A 68 11.64 -2.00 8.01
C VAL A 68 11.02 -0.81 8.75
N SER A 69 11.16 -0.77 10.07
CA SER A 69 10.80 0.40 10.87
C SER A 69 11.56 1.64 10.37
N ASN A 70 10.86 2.79 10.29
CA ASN A 70 11.36 4.03 9.68
C ASN A 70 11.85 3.77 8.24
N PRO A 71 10.90 3.54 7.30
CA PRO A 71 11.21 3.08 5.96
C PRO A 71 12.14 4.06 5.23
N ARG A 72 13.10 3.51 4.48
CA ARG A 72 14.08 4.30 3.74
C ARG A 72 13.53 4.69 2.37
N ALA A 73 13.89 5.89 1.89
CA ALA A 73 13.57 6.33 0.53
C ALA A 73 14.00 5.32 -0.53
N SER A 74 15.21 4.75 -0.39
CA SER A 74 15.73 3.73 -1.30
C SER A 74 14.85 2.48 -1.39
N THR A 75 14.21 2.09 -0.30
CA THR A 75 13.30 0.93 -0.24
C THR A 75 11.99 1.25 -0.95
N VAL A 76 11.47 2.47 -0.80
CA VAL A 76 10.30 2.93 -1.58
C VAL A 76 10.61 2.93 -3.06
N ASP A 77 11.74 3.52 -3.48
CA ASP A 77 12.12 3.61 -4.89
C ASP A 77 12.31 2.23 -5.52
N GLU A 78 12.83 1.28 -4.74
CA GLU A 78 12.90 -0.13 -5.15
C GLU A 78 11.50 -0.74 -5.36
N GLY A 79 10.58 -0.51 -4.43
CA GLY A 79 9.19 -0.94 -4.57
C GLY A 79 8.48 -0.29 -5.77
N ALA A 80 8.70 1.00 -6.00
CA ALA A 80 8.15 1.73 -7.13
C ALA A 80 8.65 1.17 -8.47
N ARG A 81 9.94 0.84 -8.58
CA ARG A 81 10.48 0.14 -9.76
C ARG A 81 9.81 -1.21 -9.98
N LEU A 82 9.55 -1.97 -8.91
CA LEU A 82 8.84 -3.24 -9.00
C LEU A 82 7.41 -3.06 -9.52
N VAL A 83 6.70 -2.02 -9.04
CA VAL A 83 5.35 -1.67 -9.51
C VAL A 83 5.36 -1.47 -11.02
N CYS A 84 6.28 -0.66 -11.54
CA CYS A 84 6.40 -0.40 -12.98
C CYS A 84 6.80 -1.65 -13.77
N GLN A 85 7.80 -2.41 -13.30
CA GLN A 85 8.30 -3.61 -13.99
C GLN A 85 7.27 -4.73 -14.08
N LYS A 86 6.43 -4.87 -13.06
CA LYS A 86 5.38 -5.91 -12.99
C LYS A 86 4.04 -5.44 -13.56
N GLY A 87 3.92 -4.16 -13.93
CA GLY A 87 2.68 -3.56 -14.37
C GLY A 87 1.58 -3.63 -13.29
N VAL A 88 1.97 -3.49 -12.02
CA VAL A 88 1.04 -3.48 -10.89
C VAL A 88 0.03 -2.34 -11.07
N ASP A 89 -1.24 -2.63 -10.82
CA ASP A 89 -2.35 -1.68 -10.92
C ASP A 89 -3.11 -1.51 -9.59
N LEU A 90 -2.64 -2.15 -8.51
CA LEU A 90 -3.20 -2.03 -7.16
C LEU A 90 -2.08 -2.18 -6.10
N ILE A 91 -2.02 -1.25 -5.14
CA ILE A 91 -1.06 -1.31 -4.03
C ILE A 91 -1.79 -1.61 -2.73
N ILE A 92 -1.34 -2.63 -2.00
CA ILE A 92 -1.91 -3.05 -0.72
C ILE A 92 -0.84 -2.98 0.37
N GLY A 93 -0.97 -2.05 1.31
CA GLY A 93 -0.13 -1.98 2.50
C GLY A 93 -0.66 -2.89 3.60
N LEU A 94 0.08 -3.94 3.97
CA LEU A 94 -0.28 -4.90 5.02
C LEU A 94 0.72 -4.80 6.18
N GLY A 95 0.30 -4.23 7.30
CA GLY A 95 1.17 -4.12 8.48
C GLY A 95 0.87 -2.93 9.37
N GLY A 96 1.89 -2.48 10.11
CA GLY A 96 1.84 -1.21 10.86
C GLY A 96 2.14 0.01 9.99
N GLY A 97 2.33 1.17 10.62
CA GLY A 97 2.58 2.46 9.96
C GLY A 97 3.67 2.39 8.89
N SER A 98 4.82 1.77 9.16
CA SER A 98 5.92 1.67 8.19
C SER A 98 5.51 1.01 6.87
N ALA A 99 4.69 -0.04 6.89
CA ALA A 99 4.24 -0.72 5.68
C ALA A 99 3.24 0.13 4.90
N MET A 100 2.32 0.78 5.61
CA MET A 100 1.31 1.66 5.01
C MET A 100 1.94 2.93 4.42
N ASP A 101 2.89 3.55 5.12
CA ASP A 101 3.63 4.70 4.62
C ASP A 101 4.49 4.35 3.41
N THR A 102 5.14 3.17 3.43
CA THR A 102 5.87 2.68 2.26
C THR A 102 4.93 2.50 1.07
N ALA A 103 3.73 1.92 1.28
CA ALA A 103 2.75 1.72 0.22
C ALA A 103 2.25 3.04 -0.39
N LYS A 104 1.96 4.05 0.44
CA LYS A 104 1.61 5.41 -0.01
C LYS A 104 2.71 6.02 -0.87
N CYS A 105 3.94 5.94 -0.38
CA CYS A 105 5.10 6.49 -1.06
C CYS A 105 5.40 5.73 -2.37
N MET A 106 5.17 4.41 -2.43
CA MET A 106 5.28 3.64 -3.66
C MET A 106 4.24 4.04 -4.69
N ALA A 107 2.99 4.33 -4.27
CA ALA A 107 1.95 4.84 -5.17
C ALA A 107 2.39 6.17 -5.81
N LEU A 108 2.95 7.08 -5.01
CA LEU A 108 3.47 8.35 -5.49
C LEU A 108 4.69 8.17 -6.42
N ALA A 109 5.73 7.48 -5.95
CA ALA A 109 6.98 7.31 -6.69
C ALA A 109 6.85 6.48 -7.97
N SER A 110 5.86 5.59 -8.07
CA SER A 110 5.60 4.83 -9.30
C SER A 110 4.88 5.64 -10.37
N SER A 111 4.26 6.76 -10.00
CA SER A 111 3.55 7.63 -10.95
C SER A 111 4.47 8.60 -11.69
N GLY A 112 5.56 9.05 -11.05
CA GLY A 112 6.48 10.02 -11.64
C GLY A 112 7.87 9.49 -11.97
N ASP A 113 8.76 10.40 -12.38
CA ASP A 113 10.12 10.10 -12.86
C ASP A 113 11.23 10.44 -11.84
N LYS A 114 10.84 10.93 -10.66
CA LYS A 114 11.76 11.35 -9.59
C LYS A 114 11.84 10.33 -8.44
N PRO A 115 12.97 10.26 -7.72
CA PRO A 115 13.06 9.54 -6.44
C PRO A 115 12.04 10.08 -5.44
N ILE A 116 11.53 9.22 -4.55
CA ILE A 116 10.55 9.62 -3.53
C ILE A 116 11.06 10.77 -2.64
N TRP A 117 12.36 10.84 -2.42
CA TRP A 117 12.96 11.86 -1.57
C TRP A 117 12.75 13.28 -2.12
N ASP A 118 12.69 13.43 -3.45
CA ASP A 118 12.46 14.73 -4.08
C ASP A 118 11.04 15.24 -3.80
N TYR A 119 10.05 14.35 -3.75
CA TYR A 119 8.69 14.68 -3.32
C TYR A 119 8.66 15.08 -1.84
N TYR A 120 9.43 14.40 -1.00
CA TYR A 120 9.48 14.67 0.44
C TYR A 120 10.07 16.06 0.75
N ILE A 121 11.14 16.46 0.06
CA ILE A 121 11.78 17.77 0.28
C ILE A 121 11.12 18.91 -0.50
N GLY A 122 10.13 18.62 -1.34
CA GLY A 122 9.50 19.61 -2.23
C GLY A 122 10.50 20.18 -3.24
N ALA A 123 11.26 19.30 -3.91
CA ALA A 123 12.21 19.71 -4.94
C ALA A 123 11.49 20.52 -6.06
N ARG A 124 12.26 21.37 -6.76
CA ARG A 124 11.72 22.09 -7.92
C ARG A 124 11.31 21.08 -9.00
N ASP A 125 10.25 21.44 -9.74
CA ASP A 125 9.74 20.66 -10.87
C ASP A 125 9.20 19.27 -10.49
N ILE A 126 8.65 19.12 -9.28
CA ILE A 126 7.89 17.94 -8.86
C ILE A 126 6.45 18.08 -9.32
N GLU A 127 6.04 17.20 -10.22
CA GLU A 127 4.64 17.03 -10.61
C GLU A 127 4.14 15.66 -10.17
N VAL A 128 3.00 15.62 -9.48
CA VAL A 128 2.31 14.37 -9.20
C VAL A 128 1.54 13.97 -10.46
N VAL A 129 1.89 12.82 -11.03
CA VAL A 129 1.20 12.32 -12.22
C VAL A 129 -0.07 11.59 -11.79
N GLU A 130 -1.21 12.24 -11.97
CA GLU A 130 -2.52 11.67 -11.69
C GLU A 130 -3.07 10.90 -12.91
N PRO A 131 -3.92 9.86 -12.71
CA PRO A 131 -4.37 9.34 -11.42
C PRO A 131 -3.32 8.42 -10.77
N LEU A 132 -3.16 8.55 -9.44
CA LEU A 132 -2.39 7.58 -8.66
C LEU A 132 -3.03 6.18 -8.68
N LEU A 133 -2.21 5.14 -8.52
CA LEU A 133 -2.70 3.77 -8.39
C LEU A 133 -3.62 3.63 -7.17
N PRO A 134 -4.72 2.85 -7.27
CA PRO A 134 -5.55 2.51 -6.13
C PRO A 134 -4.71 1.97 -4.96
N LEU A 135 -4.96 2.53 -3.78
CA LEU A 135 -4.27 2.19 -2.54
C LEU A 135 -5.26 1.57 -1.53
N VAL A 136 -4.86 0.46 -0.94
CA VAL A 136 -5.62 -0.22 0.11
C VAL A 136 -4.71 -0.49 1.29
N LEU A 137 -5.17 -0.17 2.51
CA LEU A 137 -4.36 -0.28 3.72
C LEU A 137 -5.03 -1.24 4.71
N VAL A 138 -4.28 -2.24 5.16
CA VAL A 138 -4.70 -3.30 6.09
C VAL A 138 -3.85 -3.17 7.36
N PRO A 139 -4.30 -2.36 8.33
CA PRO A 139 -3.55 -2.14 9.56
C PRO A 139 -3.53 -3.41 10.42
N THR A 140 -2.35 -3.79 10.91
CA THR A 140 -2.18 -4.93 11.82
C THR A 140 -1.87 -4.50 13.27
N VAL A 141 -1.76 -3.19 13.51
CA VAL A 141 -1.47 -2.60 14.82
C VAL A 141 -2.38 -1.39 15.01
N ALA A 142 -3.14 -1.37 16.10
CA ALA A 142 -4.00 -0.24 16.47
C ALA A 142 -3.16 0.88 17.11
N ALA A 143 -2.45 1.67 16.30
CA ALA A 143 -1.55 2.71 16.81
C ALA A 143 -1.49 3.97 15.93
N SER A 144 -0.90 3.89 14.73
CA SER A 144 -0.52 5.08 13.96
C SER A 144 -1.68 5.83 13.32
N GLY A 145 -2.79 5.16 13.01
CA GLY A 145 -3.87 5.73 12.21
C GLY A 145 -3.49 6.05 10.76
N SER A 146 -2.31 5.61 10.28
CA SER A 146 -1.84 5.87 8.90
C SER A 146 -2.77 5.24 7.83
N GLU A 147 -3.67 4.34 8.20
CA GLU A 147 -4.70 3.82 7.30
C GLU A 147 -5.77 4.83 6.85
N ALA A 148 -5.94 5.97 7.55
CA ALA A 148 -7.09 6.87 7.40
C ALA A 148 -6.76 8.23 6.77
#